data_AF-X0RZS6-F1
#
_entry.id   AF-X0RZS6-F1
#
_cell.length_a   1.000
_cell.length_b   1.000
_cell.length_c   1.000
_cell.angle_alpha   90.00
_cell.angle_beta   90.00
_cell.angle_gamma   90.00
#
_symmetry.space_group_name_H-M   'P 1'
#
loop_
_entity.id
_entity.type
_entity.pdbx_description
1 polymer ?
#
loop_
_entity_poly.entity_id
_entity_poly.type
_entity_poly.pdbx_seq_one_letter_code
_entity_poly.pdbx_strand_id
1 'polypeptide(L)'
;MPALAFHAAVAKRIVERLHQPALDAESGSLYLGSTAPDIHILMRWERERTHFFDLQKFEEQSAVATMFEVHPALADPAELNPPTAAFVCGYISHLVMDEIWINDIYRPFFGRSSPLAGDDRANIMDRAVQYELDRQARADREAMSHVVKELVRPILDLKVSLIGGGALGLWRELMVEALNHPPDWERFRFFGGRALKVA
;
A
#
# COMPACT_ATOMS: atom_id res chain seq x y z
N MET A 1 6.52 1.74 -6.75
CA MET A 1 5.80 2.24 -5.57
C MET A 1 6.36 1.55 -4.35
N PRO A 2 6.34 2.21 -3.18
CA PRO A 2 6.82 1.60 -1.95
C PRO A 2 6.20 0.22 -1.73
N ALA A 3 6.94 -0.67 -1.07
CA ALA A 3 6.51 -2.06 -0.93
C ALA A 3 5.64 -2.28 0.32
N LEU A 4 5.01 -3.45 0.34
CA LEU A 4 3.95 -3.83 1.28
C LEU A 4 4.29 -3.63 2.76
N ALA A 5 5.53 -3.94 3.20
CA ALA A 5 5.88 -3.78 4.61
C ALA A 5 6.08 -2.31 4.97
N PHE A 6 6.57 -1.50 4.03
CA PHE A 6 6.64 -0.06 4.22
C PHE A 6 5.25 0.57 4.38
N HIS A 7 4.29 0.20 3.53
CA HIS A 7 2.88 0.65 3.69
C HIS A 7 2.32 0.30 5.07
N ALA A 8 2.45 -0.95 5.50
CA ALA A 8 1.93 -1.39 6.79
C ALA A 8 2.64 -0.70 7.98
N ALA A 9 3.96 -0.48 7.89
CA ALA A 9 4.71 0.24 8.91
C ALA A 9 4.29 1.71 9.00
N VAL A 10 4.04 2.37 7.88
CA VAL A 10 3.53 3.75 7.86
C VAL A 10 2.14 3.83 8.47
N ALA A 11 1.23 2.90 8.12
CA ALA A 11 -0.10 2.84 8.73
C ALA A 11 -0.05 2.66 10.26
N LYS A 12 0.85 1.79 10.75
CA LYS A 12 1.10 1.64 12.19
C LYS A 12 1.56 2.94 12.86
N ARG A 13 2.53 3.64 12.25
CA ARG A 13 3.01 4.93 12.78
C ARG A 13 1.93 6.01 12.74
N ILE A 14 1.06 6.00 11.75
CA ILE A 14 -0.07 6.93 11.66
C ILE A 14 -1.02 6.70 12.83
N VAL A 15 -1.46 5.47 13.09
CA VAL A 15 -2.41 5.20 14.18
C VAL A 15 -1.80 5.52 15.55
N GLU A 16 -0.52 5.17 15.76
CA GLU A 16 0.22 5.50 16.97
C GLU A 16 0.34 7.01 17.22
N ARG A 17 0.35 7.83 16.17
CA ARG A 17 0.42 9.30 16.30
C ARG A 17 -0.95 9.95 16.46
N LEU A 18 -1.97 9.38 15.83
CA LEU A 18 -3.33 9.91 15.89
C LEU A 18 -4.00 9.61 17.24
N HIS A 19 -3.58 8.54 17.93
CA HIS A 19 -4.14 8.10 19.22
C HIS A 19 -5.67 8.02 19.20
N GLN A 20 -6.22 7.47 18.11
CA GLN A 20 -7.66 7.32 17.92
C GLN A 20 -8.11 5.92 18.35
N PRO A 21 -8.86 5.78 19.46
CA PRO A 21 -9.21 4.47 20.00
C PRO A 21 -9.98 3.57 19.02
N ALA A 22 -10.77 4.17 18.13
CA ALA A 22 -11.51 3.45 17.11
C ALA A 22 -10.59 2.75 16.08
N LEU A 23 -9.45 3.36 15.76
CA LEU A 23 -8.47 2.76 14.85
C LEU A 23 -7.60 1.73 15.57
N ASP A 24 -7.24 1.98 16.83
CA ASP A 24 -6.49 1.03 17.66
C ASP A 24 -7.27 -0.30 17.82
N ALA A 25 -8.58 -0.20 18.08
CA ALA A 25 -9.47 -1.36 18.22
C ALA A 25 -9.58 -2.19 16.94
N GLU A 26 -9.40 -1.58 15.76
CA GLU A 26 -9.59 -2.19 14.44
C GLU A 26 -8.29 -2.23 13.63
N SER A 27 -7.15 -2.31 14.31
CA SER A 27 -5.80 -2.27 13.70
C SER A 27 -5.62 -3.27 12.56
N GLY A 28 -6.18 -4.48 12.67
CA GLY A 28 -6.12 -5.48 11.60
C GLY A 28 -6.79 -5.00 10.30
N SER A 29 -7.94 -4.34 10.42
CA SER A 29 -8.65 -3.74 9.29
C SER A 29 -7.84 -2.59 8.67
N LEU A 30 -7.24 -1.73 9.50
CA LEU A 30 -6.35 -0.65 9.07
C LEU A 30 -5.16 -1.20 8.25
N TYR A 31 -4.45 -2.20 8.77
CA TYR A 31 -3.30 -2.77 8.08
C TYR A 31 -3.69 -3.46 6.78
N LEU A 32 -4.81 -4.18 6.76
CA LEU A 32 -5.35 -4.77 5.55
C LEU A 32 -5.66 -3.70 4.50
N GLY A 33 -6.34 -2.62 4.90
CA GLY A 33 -6.63 -1.46 4.05
C GLY A 33 -5.37 -0.82 3.47
N SER A 34 -4.32 -0.65 4.27
CA SER A 34 -3.06 -0.01 3.86
C SER A 34 -2.28 -0.76 2.78
N THR A 35 -2.66 -2.00 2.48
CA THR A 35 -1.99 -2.84 1.49
C THR A 35 -2.94 -3.34 0.41
N ALA A 36 -4.26 -3.24 0.64
CA ALA A 36 -5.28 -3.73 -0.27
C ALA A 36 -5.21 -3.19 -1.71
N PRO A 37 -4.76 -1.95 -2.00
CA PRO A 37 -4.65 -1.50 -3.38
C PRO A 37 -3.74 -2.38 -4.24
N ASP A 38 -2.68 -2.94 -3.65
CA ASP A 38 -1.71 -3.83 -4.33
C ASP A 38 -2.26 -5.21 -4.67
N ILE A 39 -3.48 -5.54 -4.24
CA ILE A 39 -4.17 -6.78 -4.61
C ILE A 39 -4.28 -6.97 -6.12
N HIS A 40 -4.26 -5.87 -6.89
CA HIS A 40 -4.30 -5.92 -8.34
C HIS A 40 -3.17 -6.78 -8.93
N ILE A 41 -2.03 -6.91 -8.24
CA ILE A 41 -0.90 -7.78 -8.63
C ILE A 41 -1.32 -9.25 -8.58
N LEU A 42 -1.98 -9.66 -7.49
CA LEU A 42 -2.47 -11.03 -7.30
C LEU A 42 -3.60 -11.35 -8.28
N MET A 43 -4.53 -10.41 -8.44
CA MET A 43 -5.73 -10.59 -9.26
C MET A 43 -5.52 -10.30 -10.74
N ARG A 44 -4.33 -9.80 -11.12
CA ARG A 44 -3.99 -9.34 -12.47
C ARG A 44 -4.98 -8.30 -13.01
N TRP A 45 -5.39 -7.38 -12.15
CA TRP A 45 -6.22 -6.25 -12.54
C TRP A 45 -5.34 -5.07 -12.95
N GLU A 46 -5.91 -4.20 -13.79
CA GLU A 46 -5.35 -2.87 -14.05
C GLU A 46 -5.16 -2.13 -12.73
N ARG A 47 -4.02 -1.45 -12.59
CA ARG A 47 -3.63 -0.80 -11.34
C ARG A 47 -4.60 0.32 -10.97
N GLU A 48 -5.06 1.05 -11.97
CA GLU A 48 -5.99 2.17 -11.89
C GLU A 48 -7.30 1.78 -11.20
N ARG A 49 -7.72 0.50 -11.30
CA ARG A 49 -8.92 -0.01 -10.64
C ARG A 49 -8.88 0.12 -9.12
N THR A 50 -7.70 0.01 -8.52
CA THR A 50 -7.51 0.01 -7.06
C THR A 50 -6.70 1.20 -6.57
N HIS A 51 -5.93 1.85 -7.44
CA HIS A 51 -5.13 3.01 -7.07
C HIS A 51 -5.79 4.34 -7.48
N PHE A 52 -6.83 4.31 -8.31
CA PHE A 52 -7.59 5.50 -8.71
C PHE A 52 -6.71 6.64 -9.26
N PHE A 53 -5.55 6.30 -9.83
CA PHE A 53 -4.54 7.23 -10.31
C PHE A 53 -3.95 6.73 -11.62
N ASP A 54 -3.90 7.59 -12.63
CA ASP A 54 -3.33 7.30 -13.94
C ASP A 54 -1.87 7.78 -14.02
N LEU A 55 -0.94 6.84 -14.20
CA LEU A 55 0.50 7.13 -14.26
C LEU A 55 0.90 7.92 -15.53
N GLN A 56 0.10 7.86 -16.59
CA GLN A 56 0.35 8.55 -17.86
C GLN A 56 -0.11 10.01 -17.83
N LYS A 57 -0.92 10.39 -16.84
CA LYS A 57 -1.39 11.76 -16.65
C LYS A 57 -0.47 12.52 -15.70
N PHE A 58 0.10 13.61 -16.19
CA PHE A 58 1.05 14.45 -15.45
C PHE A 58 0.40 15.65 -14.75
N GLU A 59 -0.88 15.90 -15.02
CA GLU A 59 -1.70 16.86 -14.29
C GLU A 59 -1.98 16.44 -12.84
N GLU A 60 -2.43 17.40 -12.03
CA GLU A 60 -2.86 17.17 -10.66
C GLU A 60 -4.03 16.17 -10.65
N GLN A 61 -3.90 15.15 -9.80
CA GLN A 61 -4.87 14.07 -9.61
C GLN A 61 -4.98 13.81 -8.11
N SER A 62 -6.17 13.44 -7.64
CA SER A 62 -6.35 12.96 -6.27
C SER A 62 -6.91 11.55 -6.30
N ALA A 63 -6.08 10.58 -5.92
CA ALA A 63 -6.50 9.17 -5.85
C ALA A 63 -7.64 8.98 -4.85
N VAL A 64 -7.58 9.69 -3.72
CA VAL A 64 -8.59 9.61 -2.66
C VAL A 64 -9.93 10.20 -3.10
N ALA A 65 -9.92 11.39 -3.73
CA ALA A 65 -11.16 11.98 -4.25
C ALA A 65 -11.81 11.07 -5.29
N THR A 66 -11.01 10.55 -6.23
CA THR A 66 -11.47 9.62 -7.27
C THR A 66 -12.05 8.34 -6.66
N MET A 67 -11.42 7.78 -5.62
CA MET A 67 -11.95 6.63 -4.90
C MET A 67 -13.35 6.91 -4.32
N PHE A 68 -13.55 8.07 -3.69
CA PHE A 68 -14.84 8.44 -3.11
C PHE A 68 -15.91 8.76 -4.16
N GLU A 69 -15.53 9.32 -5.31
CA GLU A 69 -16.44 9.53 -6.43
C GLU A 69 -16.94 8.19 -7.01
N VAL A 70 -16.05 7.21 -7.17
CA VAL A 70 -16.39 5.87 -7.67
C VAL A 70 -17.13 5.04 -6.62
N HIS A 71 -16.84 5.25 -5.34
CA HIS A 71 -17.41 4.52 -4.21
C HIS A 71 -17.97 5.49 -3.14
N PRO A 72 -19.10 6.17 -3.43
CA PRO A 72 -19.63 7.22 -2.56
C PRO A 72 -20.06 6.73 -1.19
N ALA A 73 -20.42 5.45 -1.05
CA ALA A 73 -20.72 4.84 0.24
C ALA A 73 -19.52 4.84 1.22
N LEU A 74 -18.29 4.98 0.73
CA LEU A 74 -17.08 5.09 1.56
C LEU A 74 -16.80 6.53 2.02
N ALA A 75 -17.46 7.52 1.40
CA ALA A 75 -17.20 8.93 1.64
C ALA A 75 -17.95 9.50 2.86
N ASP A 76 -18.90 8.74 3.42
CA ASP A 76 -19.67 9.14 4.60
C ASP A 76 -19.25 8.31 5.83
N PRO A 77 -18.39 8.86 6.71
CA PRO A 77 -17.93 8.14 7.90
C PRO A 77 -19.04 7.71 8.85
N ALA A 78 -20.20 8.38 8.84
CA ALA A 78 -21.32 8.04 9.74
C ALA A 78 -21.98 6.71 9.36
N GLU A 79 -21.89 6.32 8.10
CA GLU A 79 -22.47 5.10 7.56
C GLU A 79 -21.49 3.91 7.59
N LEU A 80 -20.23 4.15 7.99
CA LEU A 80 -19.21 3.11 8.09
C LEU A 80 -19.23 2.45 9.46
N ASN A 81 -19.29 1.13 9.48
CA ASN A 81 -19.01 0.40 10.72
C ASN A 81 -17.51 0.49 11.07
N PRO A 82 -17.11 0.26 12.34
CA PRO A 82 -15.73 0.43 12.78
C PRO A 82 -14.66 -0.28 11.94
N PRO A 83 -14.78 -1.58 11.58
CA PRO A 83 -13.77 -2.24 10.77
C PRO A 83 -13.66 -1.64 9.36
N THR A 84 -14.77 -1.22 8.76
CA THR A 84 -14.77 -0.57 7.44
C THR A 84 -14.12 0.81 7.50
N ALA A 85 -14.43 1.62 8.52
CA ALA A 85 -13.79 2.91 8.71
C ALA A 85 -12.26 2.78 8.85
N ALA A 86 -11.79 1.84 9.68
CA ALA A 86 -10.37 1.56 9.83
C ALA A 86 -9.73 1.08 8.52
N PHE A 87 -10.38 0.17 7.79
CA PHE A 87 -9.94 -0.26 6.47
C PHE A 87 -9.80 0.92 5.50
N VAL A 88 -10.80 1.80 5.43
CA VAL A 88 -10.77 2.98 4.56
C VAL A 88 -9.64 3.94 4.95
N CYS A 89 -9.41 4.18 6.24
CA CYS A 89 -8.25 4.96 6.70
C CYS A 89 -6.92 4.36 6.23
N GLY A 90 -6.80 3.02 6.31
CA GLY A 90 -5.64 2.30 5.80
C GLY A 90 -5.48 2.51 4.29
N TYR A 91 -6.56 2.33 3.54
CA TYR A 91 -6.60 2.49 2.10
C TYR A 91 -6.18 3.91 1.67
N ILE A 92 -6.70 4.94 2.34
CA ILE A 92 -6.30 6.33 2.13
C ILE A 92 -4.80 6.51 2.36
N SER A 93 -4.25 5.94 3.44
CA SER A 93 -2.81 6.04 3.71
C SER A 93 -1.95 5.45 2.59
N HIS A 94 -2.42 4.37 1.96
CA HIS A 94 -1.77 3.77 0.80
C HIS A 94 -1.79 4.73 -0.39
N LEU A 95 -2.98 5.18 -0.78
CA LEU A 95 -3.17 6.05 -1.94
C LEU A 95 -2.34 7.33 -1.82
N VAL A 96 -2.40 7.98 -0.66
CA VAL A 96 -1.62 9.20 -0.38
C VAL A 96 -0.12 8.93 -0.45
N MET A 97 0.36 7.83 0.12
CA MET A 97 1.79 7.52 0.06
C MET A 97 2.27 7.26 -1.36
N ASP A 98 1.48 6.54 -2.16
CA ASP A 98 1.80 6.29 -3.57
C ASP A 98 1.80 7.57 -4.39
N GLU A 99 0.82 8.45 -4.17
CA GLU A 99 0.72 9.74 -4.85
C GLU A 99 1.93 10.64 -4.52
N ILE A 100 2.30 10.74 -3.24
CA ILE A 100 3.52 11.43 -2.79
C ILE A 100 4.75 10.80 -3.43
N TRP A 101 4.85 9.46 -3.45
CA TRP A 101 6.00 8.79 -4.06
C TRP A 101 6.10 9.13 -5.55
N ILE A 102 5.00 9.11 -6.30
CA ILE A 102 5.00 9.45 -7.73
C ILE A 102 5.47 10.88 -7.93
N ASN A 103 4.83 11.83 -7.26
CA ASN A 103 4.95 13.25 -7.56
C ASN A 103 6.22 13.86 -6.99
N ASP A 104 6.62 13.42 -5.80
CA ASP A 104 7.73 14.06 -5.07
C ASP A 104 9.04 13.26 -5.18
N ILE A 105 8.97 11.96 -5.50
CA ILE A 105 10.14 11.07 -5.56
C ILE A 105 10.40 10.53 -6.97
N TYR A 106 9.46 9.77 -7.54
CA TYR A 106 9.67 9.10 -8.81
C TYR A 106 9.85 10.10 -9.95
N ARG A 107 8.86 10.96 -10.22
CA ARG A 107 8.92 11.90 -11.34
C ARG A 107 10.13 12.85 -11.27
N PRO A 108 10.47 13.46 -10.11
CA PRO A 108 11.58 14.41 -10.05
C PRO A 108 12.97 13.77 -10.12
N PHE A 109 13.15 12.55 -9.60
CA PHE A 109 14.48 11.93 -9.49
C PHE A 109 14.70 10.76 -10.45
N PHE A 110 13.66 10.02 -10.81
CA PHE A 110 13.75 8.79 -11.60
C PHE A 110 12.91 8.80 -12.89
N GLY A 111 12.03 9.77 -13.08
CA GLY A 111 11.14 9.86 -14.25
C GLY A 111 11.84 10.37 -15.50
N ARG A 112 11.13 10.37 -16.64
CA ARG A 112 11.67 10.79 -17.95
C ARG A 112 12.23 12.21 -17.97
N SER A 113 11.66 13.10 -17.17
CA SER A 113 12.09 14.50 -17.05
C SER A 113 13.13 14.71 -15.94
N SER A 114 13.55 13.66 -15.23
CA SER A 114 14.54 13.76 -14.17
C SER A 114 15.98 13.81 -14.73
N PRO A 115 16.98 14.16 -13.90
CA PRO A 115 18.39 14.03 -14.27
C PRO A 115 18.83 12.60 -14.66
N LEU A 116 18.07 11.57 -14.29
CA LEU A 116 18.31 10.16 -14.66
C LEU A 116 17.50 9.71 -15.89
N ALA A 117 16.71 10.60 -16.51
CA ALA A 117 16.00 10.40 -17.78
C ALA A 117 15.03 9.19 -17.86
N GLY A 118 14.73 8.52 -16.75
CA GLY A 118 13.78 7.41 -16.71
C GLY A 118 14.18 6.15 -17.46
N ASP A 119 15.49 5.94 -17.66
CA ASP A 119 16.00 4.70 -18.24
C ASP A 119 15.91 3.52 -17.25
N ASP A 120 16.32 2.32 -17.70
CA ASP A 120 16.30 1.12 -16.87
C ASP A 120 17.12 1.27 -15.59
N ARG A 121 18.22 2.03 -15.65
CA ARG A 121 19.05 2.30 -14.48
C ARG A 121 18.29 3.17 -13.48
N ALA A 122 17.60 4.22 -13.94
CA ALA A 122 16.75 5.05 -13.08
C ALA A 122 15.67 4.22 -12.37
N ASN A 123 15.00 3.32 -13.10
CA ASN A 123 13.99 2.44 -12.53
C ASN A 123 14.57 1.42 -11.53
N ILE A 124 15.77 0.89 -11.78
CA ILE A 124 16.47 0.03 -10.82
C ILE A 124 16.86 0.80 -9.56
N MET A 125 17.29 2.06 -9.70
CA MET A 125 17.64 2.91 -8.57
C MET A 125 16.41 3.26 -7.71
N ASP A 126 15.28 3.65 -8.33
CA ASP A 126 14.01 3.84 -7.64
C ASP A 126 13.62 2.59 -6.82
N ARG A 127 13.69 1.41 -7.45
CA ARG A 127 13.43 0.14 -6.77
C ARG A 127 14.39 -0.16 -5.63
N ALA A 128 15.67 0.20 -5.76
CA ALA A 128 16.63 0.04 -4.68
C ALA A 128 16.25 0.91 -3.48
N VAL A 129 15.78 2.15 -3.70
CA VAL A 129 15.28 3.00 -2.62
C VAL A 129 14.02 2.41 -1.98
N GLN A 130 13.03 2.00 -2.79
CA GLN A 130 11.81 1.36 -2.29
C GLN A 130 12.12 0.12 -1.45
N TYR A 131 13.03 -0.72 -1.92
CA TYR A 131 13.43 -1.94 -1.23
C TYR A 131 14.19 -1.64 0.07
N GLU A 132 15.07 -0.64 0.09
CA GLU A 132 15.77 -0.25 1.31
C GLU A 132 14.81 0.28 2.38
N LEU A 133 13.80 1.07 2.00
CA LEU A 133 12.76 1.54 2.92
C LEU A 133 11.92 0.37 3.48
N ASP A 134 11.54 -0.58 2.62
CA ASP A 134 10.84 -1.79 3.03
C ASP A 134 11.69 -2.65 3.97
N ARG A 135 12.99 -2.80 3.67
CA ARG A 135 13.97 -3.50 4.50
C ARG A 135 14.11 -2.84 5.87
N GLN A 136 14.20 -1.51 5.93
CA GLN A 136 14.24 -0.76 7.19
C GLN A 136 12.96 -0.93 8.00
N ALA A 137 11.79 -0.86 7.36
CA ALA A 137 10.51 -1.15 8.01
C ALA A 137 10.47 -2.56 8.62
N ARG A 138 11.01 -3.56 7.91
CA ARG A 138 11.10 -4.95 8.38
C ARG A 138 12.13 -5.18 9.48
N ALA A 139 13.13 -4.31 9.59
CA ALA A 139 14.15 -4.41 10.63
C ALA A 139 13.55 -4.16 12.03
N ASP A 140 12.45 -3.40 12.10
CA ASP A 140 11.63 -3.29 13.29
C ASP A 140 10.74 -4.53 13.45
N ARG A 141 11.33 -5.57 14.07
CA ARG A 141 10.67 -6.88 14.25
C ARG A 141 9.48 -6.83 15.17
N GLU A 142 9.50 -5.94 16.17
CA GLU A 142 8.38 -5.76 17.09
C GLU A 142 7.18 -5.16 16.36
N ALA A 143 7.41 -4.08 15.59
CA ALA A 143 6.36 -3.45 14.79
C ALA A 143 5.76 -4.43 13.78
N MET A 144 6.60 -5.18 13.03
CA MET A 144 6.09 -6.15 12.06
C MET A 144 5.35 -7.31 12.72
N SER A 145 5.84 -7.80 13.85
CA SER A 145 5.16 -8.87 14.61
C SER A 145 3.80 -8.41 15.12
N HIS A 146 3.68 -7.14 15.55
CA HIS A 146 2.40 -6.54 15.90
C HIS A 146 1.46 -6.49 14.69
N VAL A 147 1.91 -5.98 13.53
CA VAL A 147 1.09 -5.92 12.31
C VAL A 147 0.59 -7.30 11.90
N VAL A 148 1.48 -8.29 11.85
CA VAL A 148 1.13 -9.68 11.51
C VAL A 148 0.12 -10.25 12.49
N LYS A 149 0.31 -10.03 13.80
CA LYS A 149 -0.61 -10.48 14.84
C LYS A 149 -2.01 -9.91 14.65
N GLU A 150 -2.13 -8.62 14.33
CA GLU A 150 -3.42 -7.98 14.10
C GLU A 150 -4.08 -8.44 12.79
N LEU A 151 -3.30 -8.70 11.73
CA LEU A 151 -3.82 -9.25 10.46
C LEU A 151 -4.38 -10.67 10.60
N VAL A 152 -3.79 -11.50 11.46
CA VAL A 152 -4.25 -12.89 11.70
C VAL A 152 -5.57 -12.92 12.48
N ARG A 153 -5.89 -11.87 13.25
CA ARG A 153 -7.15 -11.82 14.00
C ARG A 153 -8.36 -11.86 13.05
N PRO A 154 -9.47 -12.49 13.46
CA PRO A 154 -10.71 -12.41 12.69
C PRO A 154 -11.17 -10.96 12.56
N ILE A 155 -11.34 -10.50 11.33
CA ILE A 155 -12.01 -9.23 11.04
C ILE A 155 -13.47 -9.57 10.78
N LEU A 156 -14.35 -9.10 11.65
CA LEU A 156 -15.77 -9.39 11.59
C LEU A 156 -16.50 -8.23 10.90
N ASP A 157 -17.51 -8.55 10.08
CA ASP A 157 -18.40 -7.57 9.45
C ASP A 157 -17.70 -6.48 8.60
N LEU A 158 -16.53 -6.76 8.02
CA LEU A 158 -15.88 -5.82 7.09
C LEU A 158 -16.73 -5.64 5.82
N LYS A 159 -17.23 -4.41 5.58
CA LYS A 159 -18.14 -4.08 4.48
C LYS A 159 -17.46 -3.15 3.48
N VAL A 160 -16.75 -3.73 2.52
CA VAL A 160 -16.15 -3.00 1.41
C VAL A 160 -16.59 -3.58 0.07
N SER A 161 -17.20 -2.75 -0.76
CA SER A 161 -17.66 -3.12 -2.11
C SER A 161 -16.57 -2.97 -3.17
N LEU A 162 -15.46 -2.29 -2.86
CA LEU A 162 -14.36 -2.02 -3.81
C LEU A 162 -13.62 -3.30 -4.23
N ILE A 163 -13.46 -4.26 -3.32
CA ILE A 163 -12.79 -5.54 -3.53
C ILE A 163 -13.68 -6.64 -2.94
N GLY A 164 -13.96 -7.67 -3.72
CA GLY A 164 -14.77 -8.81 -3.26
C GLY A 164 -14.13 -9.54 -2.08
N GLY A 165 -14.94 -9.97 -1.11
CA GLY A 165 -14.46 -10.57 0.14
C GLY A 165 -13.55 -11.79 -0.04
N GLY A 166 -13.78 -12.62 -1.07
CA GLY A 166 -12.90 -13.75 -1.39
C GLY A 166 -11.48 -13.31 -1.79
N ALA A 167 -11.36 -12.22 -2.55
CA ALA A 167 -10.05 -11.68 -2.93
C ALA A 167 -9.34 -11.06 -1.72
N LEU A 168 -10.06 -10.32 -0.86
CA LEU A 168 -9.49 -9.77 0.39
C LEU A 168 -8.98 -10.86 1.33
N GLY A 169 -9.69 -12.00 1.43
CA GLY A 169 -9.24 -13.15 2.21
C GLY A 169 -7.89 -13.69 1.73
N LEU A 170 -7.77 -13.95 0.43
CA LEU A 170 -6.52 -14.40 -0.20
C LEU A 170 -5.39 -13.37 -0.03
N TRP A 171 -5.71 -12.09 -0.18
CA TRP A 171 -4.74 -11.02 0.01
C TRP A 171 -4.21 -10.97 1.44
N ARG A 172 -5.09 -11.09 2.43
CA ARG A 172 -4.70 -11.12 3.84
C ARG A 172 -3.74 -12.26 4.17
N GLU A 173 -4.00 -13.45 3.64
CA GLU A 173 -3.11 -14.61 3.80
C GLU A 173 -1.73 -14.35 3.19
N LEU A 174 -1.69 -13.81 1.97
CA LEU A 174 -0.45 -13.40 1.31
C LEU A 174 0.29 -12.33 2.11
N MET A 175 -0.43 -11.36 2.68
CA MET A 175 0.15 -10.30 3.49
C MET A 175 0.82 -10.84 4.76
N VAL A 176 0.18 -11.79 5.44
CA VAL A 176 0.77 -12.45 6.62
C VAL A 176 2.07 -13.16 6.24
N GLU A 177 2.13 -13.86 5.12
CA GLU A 177 3.38 -14.47 4.63
C GLU A 177 4.41 -13.40 4.25
N ALA A 178 3.99 -12.42 3.46
CA ALA A 178 4.85 -11.40 2.89
C ALA A 178 5.54 -10.54 3.95
N LEU A 179 4.87 -10.23 5.07
CA LEU A 179 5.44 -9.40 6.14
C LEU A 179 6.43 -10.17 7.04
N ASN A 180 6.38 -11.51 7.06
CA ASN A 180 7.29 -12.33 7.85
C ASN A 180 8.67 -12.51 7.21
N HIS A 181 8.86 -12.08 5.96
CA HIS A 181 10.15 -12.21 5.29
C HIS A 181 11.27 -11.39 5.96
N PRO A 182 12.53 -11.87 5.89
CA PRO A 182 13.67 -11.19 6.51
C PRO A 182 14.01 -9.83 5.87
N PRO A 183 14.59 -8.89 6.65
CA PRO A 183 15.02 -7.57 6.20
C PRO A 183 16.42 -7.64 5.55
N ASP A 184 16.59 -8.51 4.56
CA ASP A 184 17.83 -8.65 3.82
C ASP A 184 17.66 -8.28 2.34
N TRP A 185 18.77 -8.30 1.59
CA TRP A 185 18.82 -7.98 0.17
C TRP A 185 18.76 -9.21 -0.74
N GLU A 186 18.64 -10.43 -0.19
CA GLU A 186 18.70 -11.65 -1.00
C GLU A 186 17.59 -11.68 -2.05
N ARG A 187 16.42 -11.14 -1.67
CA ARG A 187 15.24 -11.13 -2.53
C ARG A 187 15.20 -9.96 -3.50
N PHE A 188 16.02 -8.94 -3.32
CA PHE A 188 16.02 -7.76 -4.19
C PHE A 188 16.20 -8.14 -5.66
N ARG A 189 17.00 -9.15 -5.99
CA ARG A 189 17.16 -9.62 -7.38
C ARG A 189 15.84 -10.02 -8.04
N PHE A 190 14.88 -10.55 -7.28
CA PHE A 190 13.55 -10.91 -7.79
C PHE A 190 12.62 -9.70 -7.93
N PHE A 191 12.82 -8.66 -7.12
CA PHE A 191 12.06 -7.40 -7.19
C PHE A 191 12.64 -6.45 -8.26
N GLY A 192 13.95 -6.25 -8.27
CA GLY A 192 14.68 -5.47 -9.28
C GLY A 192 14.63 -6.11 -10.67
N GLY A 193 14.78 -7.43 -10.76
CA GLY A 193 14.91 -8.15 -12.03
C GLY A 193 13.67 -8.19 -12.93
N ARG A 194 12.48 -7.85 -12.44
CA ARG A 194 11.27 -7.79 -13.29
C ARG A 194 11.31 -6.65 -14.31
N ALA A 195 12.14 -5.62 -14.08
CA ALA A 195 12.31 -4.50 -15.03
C ALA A 195 13.28 -4.84 -16.17
N LEU A 196 14.22 -5.74 -15.93
CA LEU A 196 15.20 -6.18 -16.94
C LEU A 196 14.62 -7.17 -17.97
N LYS A 197 13.35 -7.60 -17.81
CA LYS A 197 12.68 -8.54 -18.72
C LYS A 197 11.76 -7.88 -19.75
N VAL A 198 11.70 -6.55 -19.77
CA VAL A 198 10.84 -5.78 -20.70
C VAL A 198 11.67 -4.76 -21.51
N ALA A 199 12.96 -5.03 -21.70
CA ALA A 199 13.79 -4.36 -22.70
C ALA A 199 13.96 -5.25 -23.93
#